data_AF-A0AAW5BXA4-F1
#
_entry.id   AF-A0AAW5BXA4-F1
#
_cell.length_a   1.000
_cell.length_b   1.000
_cell.length_c   1.000
_cell.angle_alpha   90.00
_cell.angle_beta   90.00
_cell.angle_gamma   90.00
#
_symmetry.space_group_name_H-M   'P 1'
#
loop_
_entity.id
_entity.type
_entity.pdbx_description
1 polymer ?
#
loop_
_entity_poly.entity_id
_entity_poly.type
_entity_poly.pdbx_seq_one_letter_code
_entity_poly.pdbx_strand_id
1 'polypeptide(L)'
;MSADSRIFIQTFSGFDLFVDNQVVYFSSKKSKELLALLVSKRGGSVPLSEIAYILYSDTPERTAKNNIRVIGYRLRQILREHGCEGLLIHRPGVYSVNTELFTCDYYEFMKENRMYITAYTGKYMPDYLWASEAVPYLNVVYESYNKKHPLLENESDSCSGMLGNSLPT
;
A
#
# COMPACT_ATOMS: atom_id res chain seq x y z
N MET A 1 7.00 17.41 3.03
CA MET A 1 5.70 16.86 3.44
C MET A 1 4.72 17.17 2.33
N SER A 2 4.52 16.26 1.39
CA SER A 2 3.54 16.45 0.31
C SER A 2 2.15 16.15 0.86
N ALA A 3 1.35 17.21 1.02
CA ALA A 3 -0.09 17.25 1.32
C ALA A 3 -0.70 16.01 1.99
N ASP A 4 -1.11 16.17 3.25
CA ASP A 4 -1.89 15.24 4.06
C ASP A 4 -3.12 14.73 3.29
N SER A 5 -2.95 13.65 2.53
CA SER A 5 -4.09 12.89 2.03
C SER A 5 -4.79 12.34 3.25
N ARG A 6 -6.01 12.81 3.49
CA ARG A 6 -6.91 12.32 4.53
C ARG A 6 -6.97 10.79 4.56
N ILE A 7 -6.84 10.14 3.40
CA ILE A 7 -6.86 8.70 3.27
C ILE A 7 -5.47 8.20 2.90
N PHE A 8 -4.94 7.29 3.73
CA PHE A 8 -3.68 6.60 3.48
C PHE A 8 -3.89 5.09 3.50
N ILE A 9 -3.23 4.38 2.59
CA ILE A 9 -3.20 2.91 2.56
C ILE A 9 -1.75 2.45 2.74
N GLN A 10 -1.54 1.60 3.73
CA GLN A 10 -0.28 0.90 3.94
C GLN A 10 -0.32 -0.46 3.24
N THR A 11 0.78 -0.86 2.60
CA THR A 11 0.88 -2.13 1.88
C THR A 11 2.17 -2.90 2.20
N PHE A 12 3.27 -2.28 2.63
CA PHE A 12 4.55 -2.98 2.78
C PHE A 12 4.67 -3.84 4.04
N SER A 13 4.22 -3.34 5.20
CA SER A 13 4.29 -4.05 6.49
C SER A 13 3.02 -4.86 6.82
N GLY A 14 2.06 -4.84 5.92
CA GLY A 14 0.68 -5.30 6.12
C GLY A 14 -0.25 -4.44 5.28
N PHE A 15 -1.51 -4.86 5.13
CA PHE A 15 -2.50 -4.04 4.45
C PHE A 15 -3.40 -3.36 5.46
N ASP A 16 -3.40 -2.03 5.52
CA ASP A 16 -4.28 -1.25 6.39
C ASP A 16 -4.72 0.06 5.71
N LEU A 17 -5.95 0.49 6.04
CA LEU A 17 -6.53 1.75 5.57
C LEU A 17 -6.62 2.71 6.76
N PHE A 18 -6.15 3.93 6.55
CA PHE A 18 -6.18 5.01 7.53
C PHE A 18 -7.02 6.16 6.99
N VAL A 19 -7.91 6.71 7.82
CA VAL A 19 -8.68 7.92 7.53
C VAL A 19 -8.46 8.89 8.68
N ASP A 20 -8.00 10.12 8.37
CA ASP A 20 -7.60 11.11 9.37
C ASP A 20 -6.62 10.52 10.42
N ASN A 21 -5.65 9.73 9.94
CA ASN A 21 -4.65 9.00 10.74
C ASN A 21 -5.22 7.96 11.72
N GLN A 22 -6.50 7.60 11.62
CA GLN A 22 -7.12 6.52 12.39
C GLN A 22 -7.26 5.27 11.54
N VAL A 23 -6.90 4.11 12.09
CA VAL A 23 -7.04 2.83 11.39
C VAL A 23 -8.52 2.47 11.22
N VAL A 24 -8.91 2.12 10.00
CA VAL A 24 -10.26 1.65 9.68
C VAL A 24 -10.37 0.17 10.04
N TYR A 25 -11.33 -0.15 10.90
CA TYR A 25 -11.63 -1.54 11.25
C TYR A 25 -12.49 -2.19 10.16
N PHE A 26 -12.06 -3.37 9.70
CA PHE A 26 -12.83 -4.20 8.76
C PHE A 26 -13.48 -5.36 9.50
N SER A 27 -14.81 -5.34 9.60
CA SER A 27 -15.60 -6.47 10.15
C SER A 27 -15.49 -7.75 9.32
N SER A 28 -14.98 -7.67 8.08
CA SER A 28 -14.82 -8.79 7.17
C SER A 28 -13.41 -8.84 6.59
N LYS A 29 -12.64 -9.88 6.94
CA LYS A 29 -11.30 -10.13 6.38
C LYS A 29 -11.30 -10.17 4.85
N LYS A 30 -12.31 -10.81 4.23
CA LYS A 30 -12.46 -10.87 2.77
C LYS A 30 -12.78 -9.51 2.14
N SER A 31 -13.47 -8.62 2.85
CA SER A 31 -13.70 -7.25 2.35
C SER A 31 -12.41 -6.43 2.37
N LYS A 32 -11.58 -6.62 3.41
CA LYS A 32 -10.23 -6.03 3.50
C LYS A 32 -9.32 -6.54 2.38
N GLU A 33 -9.32 -7.86 2.16
CA GLU A 33 -8.56 -8.51 1.09
C GLU A 33 -9.02 -8.08 -0.32
N LEU A 34 -10.34 -7.89 -0.54
CA LEU A 34 -10.85 -7.33 -1.79
C LEU A 34 -10.27 -5.94 -2.04
N LEU A 35 -10.28 -5.06 -1.03
CA LEU A 35 -9.70 -3.73 -1.18
C LEU A 35 -8.20 -3.80 -1.52
N ALA A 36 -7.46 -4.66 -0.83
CA ALA A 36 -6.04 -4.91 -1.07
C ALA A 36 -5.75 -5.34 -2.52
N LEU A 37 -6.55 -6.28 -3.03
CA LEU A 37 -6.44 -6.73 -4.42
C LEU A 37 -6.66 -5.57 -5.40
N LEU A 38 -7.69 -4.75 -5.19
CA LEU A 38 -7.99 -3.61 -6.08
C LEU A 38 -6.87 -2.56 -6.03
N VAL A 39 -6.30 -2.30 -4.85
CA VAL A 39 -5.14 -1.41 -4.69
C VAL A 39 -3.93 -1.95 -5.44
N SER A 40 -3.67 -3.26 -5.37
CA SER A 40 -2.59 -3.91 -6.12
C SER A 40 -2.73 -3.72 -7.65
N LYS A 41 -3.96 -3.59 -8.15
CA LYS A 41 -4.26 -3.36 -9.57
C LYS A 41 -4.19 -1.88 -9.99
N ARG A 42 -3.78 -0.97 -9.10
CA ARG A 42 -3.43 0.44 -9.40
C ARG A 42 -4.53 1.21 -10.15
N GLY A 43 -5.79 1.01 -9.76
CA GLY A 43 -6.95 1.67 -10.40
C GLY A 43 -7.48 0.95 -11.65
N GLY A 44 -6.84 -0.14 -12.09
CA GLY A 44 -7.35 -1.02 -13.13
C GLY A 44 -8.71 -1.60 -12.76
N SER A 45 -9.61 -1.72 -13.75
CA SER A 45 -10.89 -2.40 -13.57
C SER A 45 -10.68 -3.91 -13.48
N VAL A 46 -11.06 -4.50 -12.35
CA VAL A 46 -10.87 -5.93 -12.08
C VAL A 46 -12.21 -6.65 -12.28
N PRO A 47 -12.30 -7.59 -13.22
CA PRO A 47 -13.53 -8.34 -13.45
C PRO A 47 -13.82 -9.33 -12.33
N LEU A 48 -15.11 -9.61 -12.11
CA LEU A 48 -15.57 -10.56 -11.09
C LEU A 48 -14.93 -11.96 -11.23
N SER A 49 -14.61 -12.40 -12.45
CA SER A 49 -13.95 -13.69 -12.69
C SER A 49 -12.52 -13.70 -12.14
N GLU A 50 -11.76 -12.62 -12.32
CA GLU A 50 -10.41 -12.50 -11.79
C GLU A 50 -10.42 -12.39 -10.27
N ILE A 51 -11.33 -11.59 -9.71
CA ILE A 51 -11.53 -11.53 -8.24
C ILE A 51 -11.90 -12.91 -7.70
N ALA A 52 -12.75 -13.68 -8.40
CA ALA A 52 -13.14 -15.03 -7.99
C ALA A 52 -11.94 -15.98 -8.00
N TYR A 53 -11.13 -15.94 -9.05
CA TYR A 53 -9.92 -16.76 -9.17
C TYR A 53 -8.94 -16.47 -8.01
N ILE A 54 -8.70 -15.20 -7.69
CA ILE A 54 -7.73 -14.81 -6.68
C ILE A 54 -8.24 -15.04 -5.25
N LEU A 55 -9.49 -14.68 -4.95
CA LEU A 55 -10.01 -14.69 -3.57
C LEU A 55 -10.69 -16.01 -3.19
N TYR A 56 -11.09 -16.82 -4.16
CA TYR A 56 -11.96 -17.98 -3.99
C TYR A 56 -11.58 -19.13 -4.96
N SER A 57 -10.28 -19.44 -5.09
CA SER A 57 -9.75 -20.47 -6.02
C SER A 57 -10.47 -21.82 -5.91
N ASP A 58 -10.89 -22.20 -4.70
CA ASP A 58 -11.50 -23.51 -4.42
C ASP A 58 -13.03 -23.49 -4.42
N THR A 59 -13.65 -22.36 -4.80
CA THR A 59 -15.11 -22.19 -4.80
C THR A 59 -15.65 -22.17 -6.23
N PRO A 60 -16.80 -22.83 -6.50
CA PRO A 60 -17.46 -22.73 -7.80
C PRO A 60 -17.71 -21.27 -8.19
N GLU A 61 -17.37 -20.91 -9.43
CA GLU A 61 -17.34 -19.52 -9.89
C GLU A 61 -18.65 -18.76 -9.63
N ARG A 62 -19.81 -19.41 -9.85
CA ARG A 62 -21.12 -18.81 -9.56
C ARG A 62 -21.26 -18.40 -8.10
N THR A 63 -20.83 -19.26 -7.17
CA THR A 63 -20.86 -19.02 -5.73
C THR A 63 -19.84 -17.96 -5.34
N ALA A 64 -18.62 -18.01 -5.89
CA ALA A 64 -17.59 -17.00 -5.69
C ALA A 64 -18.08 -15.60 -6.11
N LYS A 65 -18.69 -15.47 -7.30
CA LYS A 65 -19.27 -14.21 -7.79
C LYS A 65 -20.36 -13.66 -6.88
N ASN A 66 -21.20 -14.54 -6.30
CA ASN A 66 -22.20 -14.11 -5.31
C ASN A 66 -21.56 -13.62 -4.02
N ASN A 67 -20.56 -14.34 -3.51
CA ASN A 67 -19.78 -13.93 -2.34
C ASN A 67 -19.09 -12.58 -2.56
N ILE A 68 -18.52 -12.35 -3.75
CA ILE A 68 -17.87 -11.08 -4.12
C ILE A 68 -18.85 -9.91 -4.05
N ARG A 69 -20.10 -10.08 -4.51
CA ARG A 69 -21.13 -9.04 -4.40
C ARG A 69 -21.45 -8.71 -2.94
N VAL A 70 -21.50 -9.73 -2.07
CA VAL A 70 -21.73 -9.54 -0.64
C VAL A 70 -20.57 -8.81 0.03
N ILE A 71 -19.32 -9.24 -0.20
CA ILE A 71 -18.15 -8.55 0.39
C ILE A 71 -17.92 -7.17 -0.21
N GLY A 72 -18.24 -6.95 -1.49
CA GLY A 72 -18.19 -5.62 -2.12
C GLY A 72 -19.22 -4.66 -1.53
N TYR A 73 -20.43 -5.14 -1.22
CA TYR A 73 -21.41 -4.37 -0.46
C TYR A 73 -20.92 -4.04 0.95
N ARG A 74 -20.39 -5.03 1.69
CA ARG A 74 -19.84 -4.81 3.03
C ARG A 74 -18.68 -3.82 3.04
N LEU A 75 -17.76 -3.95 2.08
CA LEU A 75 -16.66 -3.00 1.88
C LEU A 75 -17.20 -1.59 1.67
N ARG A 76 -18.21 -1.41 0.82
CA ARG A 76 -18.84 -0.09 0.59
C ARG A 76 -19.44 0.49 1.88
N GLN A 77 -20.08 -0.32 2.71
CA GLN A 77 -20.65 0.16 3.99
C GLN A 77 -19.54 0.60 4.96
N ILE A 78 -18.48 -0.20 5.12
CA ILE A 78 -17.33 0.14 5.96
C ILE A 78 -16.72 1.48 5.52
N LEU A 79 -16.50 1.67 4.21
CA LEU A 79 -15.94 2.91 3.68
C LEU A 79 -16.91 4.10 3.86
N ARG A 80 -18.22 3.88 3.74
CA ARG A 80 -19.24 4.91 3.96
C ARG A 80 -19.25 5.40 5.41
N GLU A 81 -19.16 4.49 6.37
CA GLU A 81 -19.09 4.82 7.80
C GLU A 81 -17.93 5.76 8.14
N HIS A 82 -16.85 5.71 7.35
CA HIS A 82 -15.66 6.55 7.50
C HIS A 82 -15.60 7.72 6.50
N GLY A 83 -16.67 7.96 5.75
CA GLY A 83 -16.77 9.06 4.78
C GLY A 83 -15.88 8.92 3.54
N CYS A 84 -15.42 7.71 3.21
CA CYS A 84 -14.51 7.42 2.09
C CYS A 84 -15.09 6.45 1.05
N GLU A 85 -16.42 6.32 0.96
CA GLU A 85 -17.08 5.40 0.02
C GLU A 85 -16.71 5.63 -1.46
N GLY A 86 -16.35 6.86 -1.82
CA GLY A 86 -15.90 7.21 -3.17
C GLY A 86 -14.63 6.49 -3.60
N LEU A 87 -13.86 5.93 -2.66
CA LEU A 87 -12.68 5.13 -2.93
C LEU A 87 -13.05 3.88 -3.73
N LEU A 88 -14.18 3.24 -3.45
CA LEU A 88 -14.61 2.01 -4.14
C LEU A 88 -15.53 2.32 -5.32
N ILE A 89 -15.00 2.09 -6.52
CA ILE A 89 -15.78 2.17 -7.76
C ILE A 89 -16.35 0.78 -8.07
N HIS A 90 -17.65 0.72 -8.31
CA HIS A 90 -18.32 -0.50 -8.75
C HIS A 90 -19.12 -0.20 -10.02
N ARG A 91 -18.91 -1.01 -11.06
CA ARG A 91 -19.72 -1.05 -12.27
C ARG A 91 -20.18 -2.50 -12.50
N PRO A 92 -21.20 -2.76 -13.34
CA PRO A 92 -21.68 -4.11 -13.58
C PRO A 92 -20.54 -5.07 -13.95
N GLY A 93 -20.28 -6.06 -13.09
CA GLY A 93 -19.27 -7.10 -13.32
C GLY A 93 -17.82 -6.71 -13.02
N VAL A 94 -17.53 -5.49 -12.59
CA VAL A 94 -16.15 -5.02 -12.32
C VAL A 94 -16.06 -4.15 -11.07
N TYR A 95 -14.92 -4.20 -10.40
CA TYR A 95 -14.55 -3.32 -9.29
C TYR A 95 -13.23 -2.62 -9.59
N SER A 96 -13.07 -1.40 -9.09
CA SER A 96 -11.80 -0.68 -9.09
C SER A 96 -11.75 0.28 -7.90
N VAL A 97 -10.60 0.93 -7.72
CA VAL A 97 -10.42 1.99 -6.74
C VAL A 97 -10.18 3.33 -7.42
N ASN A 98 -10.68 4.41 -6.84
CA ASN A 98 -10.31 5.75 -7.24
C ASN A 98 -8.97 6.13 -6.60
N THR A 99 -7.89 6.06 -7.37
CA THR A 99 -6.53 6.34 -6.92
C THR A 99 -6.26 7.82 -6.61
N GLU A 100 -7.15 8.72 -7.00
CA GLU A 100 -7.03 10.16 -6.71
C GLU A 100 -7.45 10.51 -5.29
N LEU A 101 -8.18 9.61 -4.62
CA LEU A 101 -8.75 9.87 -3.29
C LEU A 101 -7.85 9.41 -2.14
N PHE A 102 -6.74 8.73 -2.41
CA PHE A 102 -5.85 8.21 -1.37
C PHE A 102 -4.40 8.20 -1.80
N THR A 103 -3.50 8.22 -0.82
CA THR A 103 -2.08 7.91 -1.01
C THR A 103 -1.81 6.50 -0.52
N CYS A 104 -0.91 5.76 -1.18
CA CYS A 104 -0.40 4.51 -0.60
C CYS A 104 1.11 4.39 -0.79
N ASP A 105 1.76 3.72 0.16
CA ASP A 105 3.21 3.49 0.16
C ASP A 105 3.69 2.82 -1.13
N TYR A 106 2.94 1.86 -1.66
CA TYR A 106 3.25 1.21 -2.94
C TYR A 106 3.24 2.19 -4.12
N TYR A 107 2.24 3.07 -4.23
CA TYR A 107 2.17 3.99 -5.36
C TYR A 107 3.25 5.06 -5.28
N GLU A 108 3.54 5.55 -4.09
CA GLU A 108 4.63 6.52 -3.87
C GLU A 108 6.00 5.89 -4.11
N PHE A 109 6.19 4.64 -3.70
CA PHE A 109 7.36 3.84 -4.05
C PHE A 109 7.54 3.73 -5.57
N MET A 110 6.47 3.43 -6.31
CA MET A 110 6.50 3.35 -7.77
C MET A 110 6.78 4.70 -8.47
N LYS A 111 6.58 5.82 -7.77
CA LYS A 111 6.94 7.17 -8.24
C LYS A 111 8.38 7.56 -7.88
N GLU A 112 9.19 6.62 -7.39
CA GLU A 112 10.54 6.85 -6.89
C GLU A 112 10.59 7.89 -5.74
N ASN A 113 9.54 7.96 -4.92
CA ASN A 113 9.54 8.84 -3.74
C ASN A 113 10.50 8.30 -2.66
N ARG A 114 11.60 9.03 -2.42
CA ARG A 114 12.70 8.65 -1.51
C ARG A 114 12.22 8.13 -0.16
N MET A 115 11.25 8.82 0.46
CA MET A 115 10.76 8.47 1.80
C MET A 115 10.16 7.06 1.84
N TYR A 116 9.40 6.69 0.81
CA TYR A 116 8.71 5.41 0.72
C TYR A 116 9.62 4.28 0.21
N ILE A 117 10.61 4.63 -0.62
CA ILE A 117 11.68 3.69 -0.98
C ILE A 117 12.48 3.26 0.25
N THR A 118 12.91 4.22 1.08
CA THR A 118 13.67 3.87 2.31
C THR A 118 12.83 3.11 3.33
N ALA A 119 11.51 3.23 3.27
CA ALA A 119 10.59 2.49 4.14
C ALA A 119 10.29 1.06 3.64
N TYR A 120 10.63 0.73 2.38
CA TYR A 120 10.38 -0.59 1.82
C TYR A 120 11.33 -1.64 2.43
N THR A 121 10.77 -2.63 3.11
CA THR A 121 11.54 -3.67 3.82
C THR A 121 11.59 -5.01 3.08
N GLY A 122 11.35 -5.04 1.76
CA GLY A 122 11.27 -6.28 0.99
C GLY A 122 9.96 -7.06 1.18
N LYS A 123 8.92 -6.42 1.72
CA LYS A 123 7.62 -7.04 2.00
C LYS A 123 6.51 -6.27 1.30
N TYR A 124 5.52 -6.98 0.78
CA TYR A 124 4.34 -6.42 0.15
C TYR A 124 3.13 -7.30 0.45
N MET A 125 2.18 -6.73 1.20
CA MET A 125 0.96 -7.33 1.72
C MET A 125 1.14 -8.81 2.15
N PRO A 126 2.01 -9.08 3.14
CA PRO A 126 2.42 -10.45 3.48
C PRO A 126 1.28 -11.37 3.93
N ASP A 127 0.14 -10.79 4.33
CA ASP A 127 -1.07 -11.54 4.71
C ASP A 127 -1.78 -12.19 3.51
N TYR A 128 -1.44 -11.82 2.28
CA TYR A 128 -2.09 -12.29 1.06
C TYR A 128 -1.11 -13.04 0.16
N LEU A 129 -1.36 -14.32 -0.06
CA LEU A 129 -0.45 -15.19 -0.82
C LEU A 129 -0.18 -14.67 -2.25
N TRP A 130 -1.22 -14.18 -2.93
CA TRP A 130 -1.13 -13.62 -4.29
C TRP A 130 -0.25 -12.37 -4.37
N ALA A 131 -0.03 -11.65 -3.26
CA ALA A 131 0.78 -10.44 -3.26
C ALA A 131 2.28 -10.74 -3.40
N SER A 132 2.71 -11.94 -2.98
CA SER A 132 4.11 -12.35 -3.06
C SER A 132 4.67 -12.32 -4.49
N GLU A 133 3.82 -12.47 -5.51
CA GLU A 133 4.20 -12.41 -6.93
C GLU A 133 4.77 -11.05 -7.34
N ALA A 134 4.40 -9.96 -6.66
CA ALA A 134 4.90 -8.62 -6.96
C ALA A 134 6.28 -8.33 -6.34
N VAL A 135 6.66 -9.03 -5.27
CA VAL A 135 7.87 -8.75 -4.47
C VAL A 135 9.16 -8.77 -5.30
N PRO A 136 9.42 -9.75 -6.19
CA PRO A 136 10.63 -9.75 -7.00
C PRO A 136 10.78 -8.48 -7.85
N TYR A 137 9.70 -7.99 -8.44
CA TYR A 137 9.71 -6.75 -9.22
C TYR A 137 9.98 -5.53 -8.34
N LEU A 138 9.35 -5.45 -7.16
CA LEU A 138 9.59 -4.36 -6.21
C LEU A 138 11.05 -4.31 -5.76
N ASN A 139 11.67 -5.47 -5.53
CA ASN A 139 13.09 -5.54 -5.17
C ASN A 139 14.00 -4.99 -6.28
N VAL A 140 13.72 -5.32 -7.54
CA VAL A 140 14.44 -4.75 -8.69
C VAL A 140 14.31 -3.23 -8.75
N VAL A 141 13.12 -2.69 -8.51
CA VAL A 141 12.89 -1.23 -8.46
C VAL A 141 13.67 -0.59 -7.33
N TYR A 142 13.63 -1.18 -6.13
CA TYR A 142 14.35 -0.72 -4.94
C TYR A 142 15.88 -0.69 -5.18
N GLU A 143 16.44 -1.79 -5.69
CA GLU A 143 17.88 -1.90 -6.00
C GLU A 143 18.31 -0.92 -7.08
N SER A 144 17.49 -0.76 -8.13
CA SER A 144 17.75 0.18 -9.22
C SER A 144 17.78 1.62 -8.72
N TYR A 145 16.87 1.98 -7.82
CA TYR A 145 16.87 3.31 -7.20
C TYR A 145 18.14 3.54 -6.37
N ASN A 146 18.50 2.60 -5.49
CA ASN A 146 19.68 2.75 -4.63
C ASN A 146 20.99 2.79 -5.42
N LYS A 147 21.05 2.15 -6.60
CA LYS A 147 22.19 2.26 -7.51
C LYS A 147 22.29 3.65 -8.15
N LYS A 148 21.16 4.28 -8.49
CA LYS A 148 21.11 5.66 -9.03
C LYS A 148 21.38 6.71 -7.94
N HIS A 149 21.00 6.41 -6.70
CA HIS A 149 21.12 7.28 -5.54
C HIS A 149 21.91 6.57 -4.44
N PRO A 150 23.23 6.42 -4.59
CA PRO A 150 24.06 5.92 -3.50
C PRO A 150 23.79 6.77 -2.27
N LEU A 151 23.56 6.11 -1.13
CA LEU A 151 23.53 6.83 0.14
C LEU A 151 24.87 7.57 0.23
N LEU A 152 24.86 8.90 0.14
CA LEU A 152 25.99 9.68 0.58
C LEU A 152 26.15 9.32 2.06
N GLU A 153 27.16 8.52 2.37
CA GLU A 153 27.66 8.42 3.73
C GLU A 153 27.82 9.86 4.20
N ASN A 154 27.15 10.20 5.30
CA ASN A 154 27.43 11.46 5.96
C ASN A 154 28.94 11.48 6.14
N GLU A 155 29.59 12.46 5.52
CA GLU A 155 30.87 12.95 6.01
C GLU A 155 30.66 13.12 7.51
N SER A 156 31.30 12.26 8.28
CA SER A 156 31.51 12.47 9.70
C SER A 156 32.34 13.74 9.78
N ASP A 157 31.62 14.86 9.84
CA ASP A 157 32.21 16.17 9.90
C ASP A 157 33.19 16.19 11.07
N SER A 158 34.40 16.62 10.72
CA SER A 158 35.52 16.87 11.58
C SER A 158 35.13 17.57 12.89
N CYS A 159 35.07 16.81 13.98
CA CYS A 159 35.21 17.34 15.34
C CYS A 159 36.23 16.49 16.09
N SER A 160 37.48 16.56 15.65
CA SER A 160 38.66 16.18 16.43
C SER A 160 39.85 16.95 15.89
N GLY A 161 39.80 18.28 16.05
CA GLY A 161 40.86 19.18 15.64
C GLY A 161 40.70 20.50 16.36
N MET A 162 40.99 20.50 17.68
CA MET A 162 41.57 21.62 18.45
C MET A 162 41.48 21.30 19.96
N LEU A 163 42.42 20.49 20.46
CA LEU A 163 42.84 20.57 21.87
C LEU A 163 44.17 21.33 21.90
N GLY A 164 44.05 22.64 22.03
CA GLY A 164 45.15 23.56 22.23
C GLY A 164 44.60 24.86 22.77
N ASN A 165 44.54 24.99 24.10
CA ASN A 165 45.03 26.17 24.79
C ASN A 165 45.12 25.93 26.30
N SER A 166 46.34 26.10 26.76
CA SER A 166 46.82 26.27 28.12
C SER A 166 46.05 27.33 28.90
N LEU A 167 45.86 27.08 30.21
CA LEU A 167 45.62 28.13 31.21
C LEU A 167 46.84 28.26 32.14
N PRO A 168 47.20 29.48 32.56
CA PRO A 168 48.38 29.75 33.37
C PRO A 168 48.07 29.69 34.88
N THR A 169 49.02 29.19 35.66
CA THR A 169 49.42 29.71 36.98
C THR A 169 50.83 29.24 37.27
#